data_AF-A0A0G1TJQ5-F1
#
_entry.id   AF-A0A0G1TJQ5-F1
#
_cell.length_a   1.000
_cell.length_b   1.000
_cell.length_c   1.000
_cell.angle_alpha   90.00
_cell.angle_beta   90.00
_cell.angle_gamma   90.00
#
_symmetry.space_group_name_H-M   'P 1'
#
loop_
_entity.id
_entity.type
_entity.pdbx_description
1 polymer ?
#
loop_
_entity_poly.entity_id
_entity_poly.type
_entity_poly.pdbx_seq_one_letter_code
_entity_poly.pdbx_strand_id
1 'polypeptide(L)'
;PYLRLTIIGPSSFGKEFEEIYAKELKLPNITRYEKPRFNKEGGESMIGNIPVREIIDQCGAILGLSASEGGGGATVQAMQRGLFPIVTPQTGVSEIAPSVVIENPTIENIKKAVEDFSNLPAERVAKLAKASWLFATEHHTKEAFTKRYENFIDNVLKLP
;
A
#
# COMPACT_ATOMS: atom_id res chain seq x y z
N PRO A 1 15.81 1.26 -17.62
CA PRO A 1 15.05 0.65 -16.51
C PRO A 1 13.70 0.13 -17.03
N TYR A 2 13.31 -1.11 -16.69
CA TYR A 2 12.10 -1.75 -17.24
C TYR A 2 10.86 -1.68 -16.33
N LEU A 3 11.02 -1.22 -15.07
CA LEU A 3 9.93 -0.98 -14.12
C LEU A 3 9.88 0.48 -13.70
N ARG A 4 8.69 0.98 -13.40
CA ARG A 4 8.45 2.34 -12.89
C ARG A 4 8.07 2.31 -11.42
N LEU A 5 8.68 3.18 -10.62
CA LEU A 5 8.36 3.38 -9.21
C LEU A 5 7.66 4.72 -9.02
N THR A 6 6.47 4.69 -8.42
CA THR A 6 5.73 5.87 -8.02
C THR A 6 5.81 6.03 -6.50
N ILE A 7 6.27 7.19 -6.03
CA ILE A 7 6.40 7.53 -4.62
C ILE A 7 5.39 8.65 -4.31
N ILE A 8 4.45 8.40 -3.41
CA ILE A 8 3.50 9.40 -2.92
C ILE A 8 3.84 9.68 -1.45
N GLY A 9 4.09 10.94 -1.12
CA GLY A 9 4.45 11.34 0.24
C GLY A 9 4.87 12.81 0.30
N PRO A 10 5.14 13.37 1.49
CA PRO A 10 5.68 14.72 1.56
C PRO A 10 6.95 14.80 0.68
N SER A 11 7.06 15.82 -0.17
CA SER A 11 8.32 16.07 -0.91
C SER A 11 9.50 16.13 0.04
N SER A 12 9.33 16.77 1.19
CA SER A 12 10.27 16.70 2.30
C SER A 12 10.15 15.36 3.04
N PHE A 13 10.56 14.26 2.41
CA PHE A 13 11.39 13.34 3.18
C PHE A 13 12.52 14.24 3.73
N GLY A 14 12.73 14.33 5.04
CA GLY A 14 13.59 15.39 5.62
C GLY A 14 14.88 15.60 4.83
N LYS A 15 15.42 16.84 4.76
CA LYS A 15 16.52 17.23 3.84
C LYS A 15 17.61 16.16 3.66
N GLU A 16 18.01 15.51 4.75
CA GLU A 16 18.97 14.40 4.77
C GLU A 16 18.60 13.23 3.84
N PHE A 17 17.33 12.79 3.80
CA PHE A 17 16.89 11.73 2.89
C PHE A 17 17.03 12.15 1.44
N GLU A 18 16.59 13.37 1.09
CA GLU A 18 16.69 13.86 -0.28
C GLU A 18 18.13 14.00 -0.73
N GLU A 19 19.03 14.41 0.18
CA GLU A 19 20.46 14.51 -0.09
C GLU A 19 21.10 13.13 -0.26
N ILE A 20 20.81 12.17 0.62
CA ILE A 20 21.34 10.81 0.57
C ILE A 20 20.91 10.09 -0.73
N TYR A 21 19.65 10.24 -1.13
CA TYR A 21 19.09 9.55 -2.30
C TYR A 21 18.94 10.45 -3.54
N ALA A 22 19.64 11.60 -3.58
CA ALA A 22 19.47 12.60 -4.64
C ALA A 22 19.71 12.04 -6.05
N LYS A 23 20.63 11.09 -6.17
CA LYS A 23 20.98 10.44 -7.43
C LYS A 23 19.87 9.48 -7.88
N GLU A 24 19.41 8.63 -6.96
CA GLU A 24 18.39 7.62 -7.20
C GLU A 24 17.06 8.28 -7.54
N LEU A 25 16.66 9.32 -6.78
CA LEU A 25 15.41 10.05 -6.99
C LEU A 25 15.34 10.80 -8.33
N LYS A 26 16.46 10.99 -9.03
CA LYS A 26 16.53 11.59 -10.38
C LYS A 26 16.47 10.55 -11.51
N LEU A 27 16.40 9.25 -11.19
CA LEU A 27 16.29 8.21 -12.22
C LEU A 27 14.98 8.37 -13.02
N PRO A 28 15.01 8.16 -14.34
CA PRO A 28 13.88 8.49 -15.22
C PRO A 28 12.65 7.61 -15.00
N ASN A 29 12.80 6.48 -14.29
CA ASN A 29 11.72 5.57 -13.96
C ASN A 29 11.18 5.75 -12.54
N ILE A 30 11.62 6.79 -11.83
CA ILE A 30 11.08 7.15 -10.51
C ILE A 30 10.28 8.44 -10.64
N THR A 31 9.01 8.40 -10.22
CA THR A 31 8.13 9.55 -10.21
C THR A 31 7.72 9.85 -8.77
N ARG A 32 7.92 11.09 -8.35
CA ARG A 32 7.59 11.56 -6.99
C ARG A 32 6.38 12.48 -7.05
N TYR A 33 5.46 12.25 -6.13
CA TYR A 33 4.29 13.07 -5.91
C TYR A 33 4.23 13.52 -4.46
N GLU A 34 3.74 14.74 -4.27
CA GLU A 34 3.49 15.33 -2.96
C GLU A 34 2.44 14.57 -2.16
N LYS A 35 2.31 14.93 -0.87
CA LYS A 35 1.22 14.39 -0.05
C LYS A 35 -0.15 14.75 -0.64
N PRO A 36 -1.09 13.79 -0.71
CA PRO A 36 -2.45 14.09 -1.13
C PRO A 36 -3.15 15.11 -0.23
N ARG A 37 -4.07 15.88 -0.82
CA ARG A 37 -4.99 16.80 -0.14
C ARG A 37 -6.40 16.53 -0.62
N PHE A 38 -7.37 16.67 0.27
CA PHE A 38 -8.77 16.60 -0.13
C PHE A 38 -9.19 17.90 -0.81
N ASN A 39 -9.90 17.81 -1.94
CA ASN A 39 -10.53 18.98 -2.53
C ASN A 39 -11.65 19.50 -1.60
N LYS A 40 -11.89 20.81 -1.63
CA LYS A 40 -12.87 21.47 -0.73
C LYS A 40 -14.32 21.16 -1.10
N GLU A 41 -14.57 20.66 -2.30
CA GLU A 41 -15.91 20.59 -2.91
C GLU A 41 -16.47 19.17 -3.03
N GLY A 42 -15.67 18.11 -2.84
CA GLY A 42 -16.15 16.74 -3.10
C GLY A 42 -15.46 15.59 -2.36
N GLY A 43 -14.55 15.87 -1.42
CA GLY A 43 -13.88 14.81 -0.64
C GLY A 43 -12.96 13.89 -1.45
N GLU A 44 -12.64 14.24 -2.70
CA GLU A 44 -11.71 13.48 -3.52
C GLU A 44 -10.26 13.82 -3.14
N SER A 45 -9.41 12.80 -3.09
CA SER A 45 -8.00 12.95 -2.78
C SER A 45 -7.23 13.36 -4.04
N MET A 46 -6.56 14.51 -3.97
CA MET A 46 -5.88 15.16 -5.09
C MET A 46 -4.39 15.39 -4.76
N ILE A 47 -3.52 15.34 -5.78
CA ILE A 47 -2.15 15.85 -5.73
C ILE A 47 -2.03 16.95 -6.78
N GLY A 48 -1.95 18.21 -6.34
CA GLY A 48 -2.16 19.34 -7.23
C GLY A 48 -3.57 19.28 -7.83
N ASN A 49 -3.65 19.15 -9.17
CA ASN A 49 -4.89 19.00 -9.91
C ASN A 49 -5.13 17.56 -10.41
N ILE A 50 -4.33 16.60 -9.96
CA ILE A 50 -4.42 15.20 -10.40
C ILE A 50 -5.16 14.40 -9.32
N PRO A 51 -6.28 13.73 -9.64
CA PRO A 51 -6.89 12.76 -8.73
C PRO A 51 -5.90 11.64 -8.39
N VAL A 52 -5.76 11.33 -7.10
CA VAL A 52 -4.85 10.25 -6.64
C VAL A 52 -5.18 8.92 -7.31
N ARG A 53 -6.46 8.70 -7.64
CA ARG A 53 -6.90 7.52 -8.39
C ARG A 53 -6.20 7.39 -9.74
N GLU A 54 -6.04 8.47 -10.50
CA GLU A 54 -5.37 8.44 -11.80
C GLU A 54 -3.89 8.06 -11.70
N ILE A 55 -3.26 8.31 -10.55
CA ILE A 55 -1.88 7.88 -10.28
C ILE A 55 -1.86 6.40 -9.94
N ILE A 56 -2.80 5.95 -9.11
CA ILE A 56 -2.93 4.56 -8.66
C ILE A 56 -3.31 3.62 -9.81
N ASP A 57 -4.18 4.04 -10.74
CA ASP A 57 -4.64 3.25 -11.88
C ASP A 57 -3.50 2.89 -12.86
N GLN A 58 -2.32 3.50 -12.69
CA GLN A 58 -1.12 3.18 -13.47
C GLN A 58 -0.12 2.27 -12.73
N CYS A 59 -0.49 1.78 -11.55
CA CYS A 59 0.31 0.92 -10.70
C CYS A 59 -0.35 -0.46 -10.57
N GLY A 60 0.46 -1.53 -10.52
CA GLY A 60 -0.05 -2.89 -10.31
C GLY A 60 0.05 -3.38 -8.86
N ALA A 61 0.98 -2.80 -8.08
CA ALA A 61 1.27 -3.20 -6.72
C ALA A 61 1.58 -2.01 -5.81
N ILE A 62 1.42 -2.22 -4.50
CA ILE A 62 1.90 -1.34 -3.44
C ILE A 62 3.03 -2.05 -2.69
N LEU A 63 4.11 -1.32 -2.42
CA LEU A 63 5.24 -1.80 -1.63
C LEU A 63 5.08 -1.33 -0.18
N GLY A 64 4.63 -2.23 0.70
CA GLY A 64 4.60 -2.01 2.15
C GLY A 64 5.85 -2.62 2.79
N LEU A 65 7.00 -1.96 2.69
CA LEU A 65 8.28 -2.52 3.16
C LEU A 65 8.68 -1.95 4.52
N SER A 66 7.74 -1.89 5.45
CA SER A 66 7.99 -1.31 6.77
C SER A 66 8.87 -2.22 7.63
N ALA A 67 9.73 -1.63 8.46
CA ALA A 67 10.42 -2.34 9.54
C ALA A 67 9.60 -2.36 10.84
N SER A 68 8.61 -1.48 10.96
CA SER A 68 7.69 -1.38 12.10
C SER A 68 6.52 -0.48 11.73
N GLU A 69 5.31 -1.03 11.64
CA GLU A 69 4.08 -0.27 11.41
C GLU A 69 2.95 -0.80 12.30
N GLY A 70 2.10 0.11 12.78
CA GLY A 70 1.01 -0.25 13.70
C GLY A 70 -0.23 -0.86 13.04
N GLY A 71 -0.35 -0.85 11.70
CA GLY A 71 -1.55 -1.37 11.04
C GLY A 71 -1.67 -1.20 9.52
N GLY A 72 -0.59 -0.91 8.80
CA GLY A 72 -0.55 -0.99 7.34
C GLY A 72 -1.54 -0.08 6.60
N GLY A 73 -1.94 1.05 7.19
CA GLY A 73 -3.10 1.82 6.73
C GLY A 73 -2.98 2.29 5.27
N ALA A 74 -1.78 2.70 4.84
CA ALA A 74 -1.52 3.06 3.45
C ALA A 74 -1.64 1.85 2.51
N THR A 75 -1.12 0.70 2.92
CA THR A 75 -1.21 -0.57 2.18
C THR A 75 -2.66 -1.02 2.04
N VAL A 76 -3.43 -1.04 3.13
CA VAL A 76 -4.85 -1.41 3.11
C VAL A 76 -5.66 -0.48 2.19
N GLN A 77 -5.42 0.83 2.27
CA GLN A 77 -6.07 1.79 1.38
C GLN A 77 -5.69 1.60 -0.10
N ALA A 78 -4.45 1.19 -0.39
CA ALA A 78 -4.03 0.82 -1.73
C ALA A 78 -4.71 -0.47 -2.20
N MET A 79 -4.87 -1.48 -1.33
CA MET A 79 -5.64 -2.69 -1.61
C MET A 79 -7.11 -2.37 -1.95
N GLN A 80 -7.75 -1.48 -1.19
CA GLN A 80 -9.10 -0.99 -1.46
C GLN A 80 -9.24 -0.23 -2.78
N ARG A 81 -8.12 0.23 -3.35
CA ARG A 81 -8.06 0.87 -4.68
C ARG A 81 -7.56 -0.08 -5.77
N GLY A 82 -7.43 -1.37 -5.47
CA GLY A 82 -7.10 -2.41 -6.46
C GLY A 82 -5.61 -2.67 -6.66
N LEU A 83 -4.73 -2.18 -5.79
CA LEU A 83 -3.31 -2.54 -5.83
C LEU A 83 -3.05 -3.86 -5.10
N PHE A 84 -2.18 -4.69 -5.66
CA PHE A 84 -1.73 -5.90 -4.99
C PHE A 84 -0.60 -5.61 -3.97
N PRO A 85 -0.69 -6.08 -2.73
CA PRO A 85 0.31 -5.78 -1.70
C PRO A 85 1.53 -6.70 -1.80
N ILE A 86 2.71 -6.11 -1.87
CA ILE A 86 4.01 -6.74 -1.62
C ILE A 86 4.55 -6.14 -0.33
N VAL A 87 4.63 -6.94 0.73
CA VAL A 87 4.77 -6.44 2.09
C VAL A 87 5.88 -7.16 2.86
N THR A 88 6.34 -6.53 3.93
CA THR A 88 7.04 -7.20 5.04
C THR A 88 6.03 -7.57 6.14
N PRO A 89 6.33 -8.58 6.98
CA PRO A 89 5.47 -8.93 8.12
C PRO A 89 5.14 -7.74 9.03
N GLN A 90 6.11 -6.82 9.19
CA GLN A 90 6.00 -5.67 10.08
C GLN A 90 5.09 -4.55 9.56
N THR A 91 4.54 -4.69 8.35
CA THR A 91 3.52 -3.76 7.83
C THR A 91 2.20 -3.91 8.59
N GLY A 92 1.95 -5.07 9.20
CA GLY A 92 0.72 -5.31 9.97
C GLY A 92 -0.52 -5.57 9.10
N VAL A 93 -0.32 -5.87 7.81
CA VAL A 93 -1.37 -6.50 6.98
C VAL A 93 -1.51 -7.94 7.43
N SER A 94 -2.74 -8.43 7.56
CA SER A 94 -3.02 -9.79 8.03
C SER A 94 -2.31 -10.84 7.17
N GLU A 95 -1.72 -11.87 7.79
CA GLU A 95 -1.02 -12.96 7.11
C GLU A 95 -1.92 -13.77 6.16
N ILE A 96 -3.24 -13.76 6.40
CA ILE A 96 -4.23 -14.42 5.54
C ILE A 96 -4.66 -13.55 4.34
N ALA A 97 -4.24 -12.28 4.29
CA ALA A 97 -4.54 -11.40 3.17
C ALA A 97 -3.76 -11.85 1.92
N PRO A 98 -4.41 -11.89 0.74
CA PRO A 98 -3.71 -12.14 -0.52
C PRO A 98 -2.60 -11.11 -0.75
N SER A 99 -1.35 -11.54 -0.58
CA SER A 99 -0.17 -10.69 -0.62
C SER A 99 1.08 -11.50 -0.99
N VAL A 100 2.16 -10.82 -1.37
CA VAL A 100 3.51 -11.38 -1.33
C VAL A 100 4.18 -10.88 -0.06
N VAL A 101 4.57 -11.80 0.82
CA VAL A 101 5.26 -11.49 2.08
C VAL A 101 6.75 -11.74 1.91
N ILE A 102 7.55 -10.70 2.15
CA ILE A 102 9.02 -10.76 2.15
C ILE A 102 9.50 -10.87 3.60
N GLU A 103 9.72 -12.10 4.05
CA GLU A 103 10.17 -12.39 5.43
C GLU A 103 11.53 -11.78 5.75
N ASN A 104 12.44 -11.78 4.77
CA ASN A 104 13.78 -11.23 4.91
C ASN A 104 14.00 -10.13 3.84
N PRO A 105 13.78 -8.85 4.16
CA PRO A 105 13.78 -7.75 3.19
C PRO A 105 15.19 -7.29 2.79
N THR A 106 16.00 -8.21 2.27
CA THR A 106 17.25 -7.86 1.59
C THR A 106 16.94 -7.21 0.25
N ILE A 107 17.88 -6.42 -0.29
CA ILE A 107 17.74 -5.80 -1.62
C ILE A 107 17.43 -6.85 -2.69
N GLU A 108 18.09 -8.01 -2.61
CA GLU A 108 17.92 -9.13 -3.52
C GLU A 108 16.51 -9.71 -3.46
N ASN A 109 15.97 -9.92 -2.25
CA ASN A 109 14.64 -10.48 -2.05
C ASN A 109 13.54 -9.49 -2.46
N ILE A 110 13.72 -8.20 -2.15
CA ILE A 110 12.80 -7.14 -2.60
C ILE A 110 12.77 -7.09 -4.12
N LYS A 111 13.95 -7.06 -4.74
CA LYS A 111 14.07 -7.06 -6.20
C LYS A 111 13.38 -8.28 -6.77
N LYS A 112 13.73 -9.49 -6.31
CA LYS A 112 13.13 -10.74 -6.79
C LYS A 112 11.60 -10.70 -6.71
N ALA A 113 11.02 -10.29 -5.57
CA ALA A 113 9.57 -10.22 -5.40
C ALA A 113 8.90 -9.27 -6.40
N VAL A 114 9.50 -8.10 -6.62
CA VAL A 114 9.00 -7.11 -7.59
C VAL A 114 9.14 -7.61 -9.03
N GLU A 115 10.26 -8.24 -9.36
CA GLU A 115 10.52 -8.79 -10.69
C GLU A 115 9.58 -9.97 -10.99
N ASP A 116 9.44 -10.91 -10.07
CA ASP A 116 8.50 -12.04 -10.18
C ASP A 116 7.07 -11.54 -10.40
N PHE A 117 6.62 -10.55 -9.62
CA PHE A 117 5.30 -9.94 -9.79
C PHE A 117 5.15 -9.27 -11.15
N SER A 118 6.16 -8.52 -11.60
CA SER A 118 6.12 -7.81 -12.88
C SER A 118 6.05 -8.74 -14.10
N ASN A 119 6.52 -9.99 -13.94
CA ASN A 119 6.49 -11.02 -14.98
C ASN A 119 5.19 -11.82 -15.00
N LEU A 120 4.26 -11.58 -14.07
CA LEU A 120 2.96 -12.26 -14.07
C LEU A 120 2.12 -11.80 -15.28
N PRO A 121 1.35 -12.71 -15.90
CA PRO A 121 0.36 -12.33 -16.89
C PRO A 121 -0.65 -11.33 -16.30
N ALA A 122 -1.07 -10.35 -17.09
CA ALA A 122 -2.01 -9.31 -16.66
C ALA A 122 -3.31 -9.88 -16.03
N GLU A 123 -3.81 -11.00 -16.56
CA GLU A 123 -4.97 -11.70 -15.98
C GLU A 123 -4.71 -12.22 -14.56
N ARG A 124 -3.49 -12.71 -14.29
CA ARG A 124 -3.09 -13.16 -12.95
C ARG A 124 -2.97 -11.98 -12.01
N VAL A 125 -2.38 -10.86 -12.46
CA VAL A 125 -2.31 -9.61 -11.68
C VAL A 125 -3.72 -9.13 -11.31
N ALA A 126 -4.64 -9.09 -12.27
CA ALA A 126 -6.03 -8.67 -12.03
C ALA A 126 -6.75 -9.57 -11.02
N LYS A 127 -6.54 -10.89 -11.08
CA LYS A 127 -7.09 -11.85 -10.10
C LYS A 127 -6.54 -11.62 -8.70
N LEU A 128 -5.22 -11.42 -8.56
CA LEU A 128 -4.56 -11.15 -7.30
C LEU A 128 -5.02 -9.81 -6.68
N ALA A 129 -5.05 -8.75 -7.49
CA ALA A 129 -5.55 -7.44 -7.11
C ALA A 129 -7.01 -7.51 -6.61
N LYS A 130 -7.89 -8.23 -7.34
CA LYS A 130 -9.29 -8.42 -6.95
C LYS A 130 -9.43 -9.17 -5.63
N ALA A 131 -8.64 -10.22 -5.41
CA ALA A 131 -8.67 -10.99 -4.16
C ALA A 131 -8.23 -10.14 -2.96
N SER A 132 -7.15 -9.36 -3.12
CA SER A 132 -6.68 -8.40 -2.14
C SER A 132 -7.73 -7.31 -1.84
N TRP A 133 -8.37 -6.78 -2.89
CA TRP A 133 -9.44 -5.79 -2.77
C TRP A 133 -10.65 -6.32 -2.00
N LEU A 134 -11.12 -7.55 -2.31
CA LEU A 134 -12.21 -8.21 -1.58
C LEU A 134 -11.85 -8.35 -0.11
N PHE A 135 -10.66 -8.87 0.20
CA PHE A 135 -10.19 -9.01 1.57
C PHE A 135 -10.21 -7.67 2.33
N ALA A 136 -9.68 -6.60 1.71
CA ALA A 136 -9.62 -5.29 2.34
C ALA A 136 -11.00 -4.64 2.53
N THR A 137 -11.94 -4.87 1.61
CA THR A 137 -13.30 -4.34 1.69
C THR A 137 -14.21 -5.15 2.62
N GLU A 138 -13.89 -6.40 2.91
CA GLU A 138 -14.63 -7.24 3.86
C GLU A 138 -14.10 -7.12 5.30
N HIS A 139 -12.79 -6.98 5.48
CA HIS A 139 -12.16 -7.06 6.80
C HIS A 139 -11.63 -5.73 7.35
N HIS A 140 -11.32 -4.76 6.48
CA HIS A 140 -10.74 -3.48 6.89
C HIS A 140 -11.73 -2.33 6.70
N THR A 141 -12.95 -2.51 7.23
CA THR A 141 -14.00 -1.49 7.28
C THR A 141 -14.25 -1.02 8.70
N LYS A 142 -14.88 0.14 8.84
CA LYS A 142 -15.29 0.66 10.15
C LYS A 142 -16.27 -0.31 10.82
N GLU A 143 -17.19 -0.86 10.05
CA GLU A 143 -18.22 -1.79 10.50
C GLU A 143 -17.60 -3.10 10.99
N ALA A 144 -16.64 -3.65 10.25
CA ALA A 144 -15.92 -4.86 10.65
C ALA A 144 -15.10 -4.63 11.93
N PHE A 145 -14.45 -3.48 12.04
CA PHE A 145 -13.73 -3.09 13.26
C PHE A 145 -14.68 -2.97 14.45
N THR A 146 -15.76 -2.20 14.32
CA THR A 146 -16.76 -2.00 15.38
C THR A 146 -17.31 -3.34 15.87
N LYS A 147 -17.77 -4.20 14.96
CA LYS A 147 -18.34 -5.51 15.31
C LYS A 147 -17.33 -6.41 16.04
N ARG A 148 -16.07 -6.44 15.58
CA ARG A 148 -15.02 -7.24 16.25
C ARG A 148 -14.70 -6.68 17.64
N TYR A 149 -14.69 -5.36 17.78
CA TYR A 149 -14.40 -4.70 19.04
C TYR A 149 -15.53 -4.89 20.06
N GLU A 150 -16.79 -4.74 19.63
CA GLU A 150 -17.97 -5.03 20.45
C GLU A 150 -17.95 -6.48 20.96
N ASN A 151 -17.77 -7.46 20.06
CA ASN A 151 -17.65 -8.86 20.42
C ASN A 151 -16.50 -9.09 21.42
N PHE A 152 -15.37 -8.41 21.26
CA PHE A 152 -14.25 -8.50 22.20
C PHE A 152 -14.64 -7.99 23.59
N ILE A 153 -15.28 -6.82 23.66
CA ILE A 153 -15.76 -6.24 24.92
C ILE A 153 -16.78 -7.15 25.61
N ASP A 154 -17.77 -7.68 24.87
CA ASP A 154 -18.79 -8.58 25.41
C ASP A 154 -18.17 -9.86 25.97
N ASN A 155 -17.19 -10.44 25.25
CA ASN A 155 -16.47 -11.64 25.70
C ASN A 155 -15.64 -11.39 26.96
N VAL A 156 -14.98 -10.24 27.07
CA VAL A 156 -14.14 -9.89 28.22
C VAL A 156 -14.99 -9.55 29.44
N LEU A 157 -16.05 -8.76 29.26
CA LEU A 157 -16.89 -8.30 30.36
C LEU A 157 -17.96 -9.34 30.76
N LYS A 158 -18.20 -10.36 29.93
CA LYS A 158 -19.27 -11.36 30.11
C LYS A 158 -20.60 -10.69 30.46
N LEU A 159 -20.90 -9.57 29.79
CA LEU A 159 -22.13 -8.84 30.04
C LEU A 159 -23.31 -9.79 29.71
N PRO A 160 -24.27 -9.96 30.63
CA PRO A 160 -25.39 -10.89 30.47
C PRO A 160 -26.33 -10.50 29.33
#